data_AF-A0A7C5P2A6-F1
#
_entry.id   AF-A0A7C5P2A6-F1
#
_cell.length_a   1.000
_cell.length_b   1.000
_cell.length_c   1.000
_cell.angle_alpha   90.00
_cell.angle_beta   90.00
_cell.angle_gamma   90.00
#
_symmetry.space_group_name_H-M   'P 1'
#
loop_
_entity.id
_entity.type
_entity.pdbx_description
1 polymer ?
#
loop_
_entity_poly.entity_id
_entity_poly.type
_entity_poly.pdbx_seq_one_letter_code
_entity_poly.pdbx_strand_id
1 'polypeptide(L)'
;RIGVPGTLTSAYLLLKLLLMNFRFEVICFDKIMDAVVRGEVDAGLLIHEGQMTYQEQGLHKVVDLGEWWHADTGLPVPLGVNGVRKDLGNQLMQKLSRLLSASIRYGLQHRAEAVGHALQYARGMSVAHTDRFVGMYVNHWTEAMGDDGRQAVTRLLTRAYHAALLPQPVRVEIVESARWEGDQATI
;
A
#
# COMPACT_ATOMS: atom_id res chain seq x y z
N ARG A 1 23.09 -6.53 -5.78
CA ARG A 1 22.70 -5.65 -4.65
C ARG A 1 21.47 -4.89 -5.08
N ILE A 2 20.39 -4.92 -4.29
CA ILE A 2 19.12 -4.26 -4.59
C ILE A 2 18.94 -3.04 -3.68
N GLY A 3 18.67 -1.86 -4.25
CA GLY A 3 18.26 -0.68 -3.49
C GLY A 3 16.83 -0.84 -2.97
N VAL A 4 16.60 -0.68 -1.67
CA VAL A 4 15.27 -0.86 -1.04
C VAL A 4 14.86 0.40 -0.27
N PRO A 5 13.56 0.77 -0.28
CA PRO A 5 13.09 2.03 0.32
C PRO A 5 13.02 1.99 1.85
N GLY A 6 13.12 0.80 2.44
CA GLY A 6 13.10 0.59 3.89
C GLY A 6 12.77 -0.85 4.25
N THR A 7 13.36 -1.34 5.33
CA THR A 7 13.23 -2.74 5.78
C THR A 7 11.91 -3.04 6.50
N LEU A 8 11.12 -2.02 6.83
CA LEU A 8 9.80 -2.13 7.46
C LEU A 8 8.64 -1.97 6.46
N THR A 9 8.94 -1.85 5.17
CA THR A 9 7.91 -1.68 4.13
C THR A 9 7.31 -3.01 3.70
N SER A 10 6.03 -3.01 3.33
CA SER A 10 5.37 -4.19 2.74
C SER A 10 6.04 -4.66 1.45
N ALA A 11 6.55 -3.71 0.63
CA ALA A 11 7.31 -4.01 -0.58
C ALA A 11 8.58 -4.82 -0.26
N TYR A 12 9.33 -4.43 0.78
CA TYR A 12 10.51 -5.19 1.22
C TYR A 12 10.13 -6.57 1.74
N LEU A 13 9.04 -6.67 2.51
CA LEU A 13 8.56 -7.96 3.01
C LEU A 13 8.17 -8.91 1.86
N LEU A 14 7.47 -8.42 0.84
CA LEU A 14 7.11 -9.18 -0.36
C LEU A 14 8.36 -9.63 -1.12
N LEU A 15 9.34 -8.73 -1.30
CA LEU A 15 10.60 -9.08 -1.96
C LEU A 15 11.38 -10.14 -1.16
N LYS A 16 11.37 -10.07 0.18
CA LYS A 16 11.95 -11.09 1.05
C LYS A 16 11.23 -12.43 0.93
N LEU A 17 9.91 -12.45 0.79
CA LEU A 17 9.17 -13.69 0.55
C LEU A 17 9.47 -14.29 -0.83
N LEU A 18 9.69 -13.46 -1.85
CA LEU A 18 10.02 -13.91 -3.20
C LEU A 18 11.45 -14.46 -3.30
N LEU A 19 12.44 -13.73 -2.79
CA LEU A 19 13.86 -14.04 -3.01
C LEU A 19 14.56 -14.71 -1.82
N MET A 20 13.96 -14.67 -0.63
CA MET A 20 14.55 -15.08 0.66
C MET A 20 15.84 -14.33 1.02
N ASN A 21 16.96 -14.63 0.35
CA ASN A 21 18.27 -14.07 0.62
C ASN A 21 18.77 -13.25 -0.57
N PHE A 22 19.01 -11.96 -0.34
CA PHE A 22 19.63 -11.06 -1.31
C PHE A 22 20.43 -9.98 -0.58
N ARG A 23 21.45 -9.44 -1.25
CA ARG A 23 22.19 -8.27 -0.76
C ARG A 23 21.39 -7.01 -1.07
N PHE A 24 21.17 -6.16 -0.08
CA PHE A 24 20.44 -4.92 -0.26
C PHE A 24 21.15 -3.72 0.36
N GLU A 25 20.72 -2.53 -0.05
CA GLU A 25 21.11 -1.26 0.51
C GLU A 25 19.87 -0.41 0.72
N VAL A 26 19.72 0.20 1.91
CA VAL A 26 18.57 1.06 2.19
C VAL A 26 18.85 2.43 1.57
N ILE A 27 18.01 2.83 0.62
CA ILE A 27 18.13 4.08 -0.13
C ILE A 27 16.77 4.78 -0.05
N CYS A 28 16.75 6.11 0.12
CA CYS A 28 15.50 6.88 0.06
C CYS A 28 14.76 6.57 -1.24
N PHE A 29 13.44 6.34 -1.17
CA PHE A 29 12.69 5.80 -2.31
C PHE A 29 12.80 6.64 -3.59
N ASP A 30 12.94 7.96 -3.43
CA ASP A 30 13.10 8.96 -4.49
C ASP A 30 14.48 8.95 -5.14
N LYS A 31 15.47 8.26 -4.56
CA LYS A 31 16.85 8.12 -5.06
C LYS A 31 17.15 6.73 -5.63
N ILE A 32 16.22 5.77 -5.52
CA ILE A 32 16.48 4.39 -5.91
C ILE A 32 16.72 4.28 -7.42
N MET A 33 15.92 4.96 -8.26
CA MET A 33 16.08 4.90 -9.71
C MET A 33 17.43 5.47 -10.15
N ASP A 34 17.79 6.65 -9.62
CA ASP A 34 19.09 7.29 -9.88
C ASP A 34 20.26 6.38 -9.48
N ALA A 35 20.18 5.69 -8.33
CA ALA A 35 21.20 4.76 -7.88
C ALA A 35 21.37 3.55 -8.83
N VAL A 36 20.27 3.08 -9.44
CA VAL A 36 20.32 2.03 -10.48
C VAL A 36 20.98 2.58 -11.75
N VAL A 37 20.56 3.75 -12.22
CA VAL A 37 21.11 4.39 -13.43
C VAL A 37 22.62 4.65 -13.30
N ARG A 38 23.08 5.05 -12.11
CA ARG A 38 24.52 5.27 -11.82
C ARG A 38 25.31 3.97 -11.58
N GLY A 39 24.66 2.81 -11.58
CA GLY A 39 25.31 1.53 -11.32
C GLY A 39 25.77 1.33 -9.87
N GLU A 40 25.21 2.09 -8.92
CA GLU A 40 25.50 1.93 -7.48
C GLU A 40 24.83 0.65 -6.95
N VAL A 41 23.67 0.30 -7.49
CA VAL A 41 22.95 -0.96 -7.22
C VAL A 41 22.52 -1.61 -8.53
N ASP A 42 22.37 -2.94 -8.52
CA ASP A 42 22.05 -3.71 -9.73
C ASP A 42 20.55 -3.65 -10.08
N ALA A 43 19.70 -3.38 -9.09
CA ALA A 43 18.25 -3.24 -9.25
C ALA A 43 17.66 -2.38 -8.12
N GLY A 44 16.45 -1.87 -8.32
CA GLY A 44 15.72 -1.05 -7.36
C GLY A 44 14.34 -1.60 -7.04
N LEU A 45 13.98 -1.64 -5.75
CA LEU A 45 12.61 -1.91 -5.30
C LEU A 45 11.83 -0.59 -5.27
N LEU A 46 10.98 -0.39 -6.27
CA LEU A 46 10.24 0.87 -6.43
C LEU A 46 8.90 0.83 -5.70
N ILE A 47 8.57 1.93 -5.04
CA ILE A 47 7.27 2.23 -4.42
C ILE A 47 6.84 3.64 -4.85
N HIS A 48 5.63 4.05 -4.46
CA HIS A 48 5.05 5.35 -4.84
C HIS A 48 5.07 5.57 -6.36
N GLU A 49 5.30 6.78 -6.83
CA GLU A 49 5.25 7.17 -8.25
C GLU A 49 6.28 6.45 -9.13
N GLY A 50 7.39 5.96 -8.55
CA GLY A 50 8.47 5.32 -9.30
C GLY A 50 8.02 4.10 -10.12
N GLN A 51 6.93 3.44 -9.72
CA GLN A 51 6.35 2.31 -10.48
C GLN A 51 5.74 2.71 -11.83
N MET A 52 5.48 4.01 -12.05
CA MET A 52 4.94 4.52 -13.30
C MET A 52 6.00 5.19 -14.18
N THR A 53 7.05 5.75 -13.57
CA THR A 53 8.02 6.62 -14.26
C THR A 53 9.36 5.96 -14.58
N TYR A 54 9.63 4.74 -14.07
CA TYR A 54 10.93 4.08 -14.28
C TYR A 54 11.33 3.94 -15.76
N GLN A 55 10.36 3.77 -16.67
CA GLN A 55 10.61 3.65 -18.10
C GLN A 55 11.18 4.94 -18.71
N GLU A 56 10.84 6.11 -18.15
CA GLU A 56 11.33 7.41 -18.58
C GLU A 56 12.84 7.56 -18.33
N GLN A 57 13.39 6.82 -17.34
CA GLN A 57 14.82 6.74 -17.08
C GLN A 57 15.52 5.58 -17.80
N GLY A 58 14.85 4.94 -18.77
CA GLY A 58 15.41 3.81 -19.52
C GLY A 58 15.52 2.51 -18.72
N LEU A 59 14.88 2.43 -17.55
CA LEU A 59 14.82 1.21 -16.75
C LEU A 59 13.72 0.27 -17.26
N HIS A 60 13.85 -1.02 -16.96
CA HIS A 60 12.85 -2.03 -17.28
C HIS A 60 12.36 -2.76 -16.02
N LYS A 61 11.11 -3.24 -16.05
CA LYS A 61 10.53 -4.04 -14.96
C LYS A 61 11.17 -5.42 -14.94
N VAL A 62 11.78 -5.79 -13.81
CA VAL A 62 12.32 -7.15 -13.59
C VAL A 62 11.24 -8.10 -13.08
N VAL A 63 10.47 -7.65 -12.08
CA VAL A 63 9.35 -8.39 -11.50
C VAL A 63 8.31 -7.41 -10.99
N ASP A 64 7.05 -7.82 -11.08
CA ASP A 64 5.94 -7.15 -10.42
C ASP A 64 5.52 -7.96 -9.18
N LEU A 65 5.77 -7.40 -7.99
CA LEU A 65 5.44 -8.08 -6.73
C LEU A 65 3.92 -8.19 -6.52
N GLY A 66 3.14 -7.31 -7.17
CA GLY A 66 1.68 -7.36 -7.25
C GLY A 66 1.20 -8.59 -7.99
N GLU A 67 1.65 -8.72 -9.23
CA GLU A 67 1.29 -9.85 -10.09
C GLU A 67 1.79 -11.18 -9.51
N TRP A 68 3.02 -11.23 -8.99
CA TRP A 68 3.56 -12.44 -8.35
C TRP A 68 2.71 -12.90 -7.17
N TRP A 69 2.35 -11.98 -6.27
CA TRP A 69 1.52 -12.30 -5.11
C TRP A 69 0.13 -12.79 -5.52
N HIS A 70 -0.48 -12.09 -6.49
CA HIS A 70 -1.82 -12.44 -6.96
C HIS A 70 -1.85 -13.81 -7.65
N ALA A 71 -0.85 -14.10 -8.50
CA ALA A 71 -0.73 -15.39 -9.17
C ALA A 71 -0.63 -16.56 -8.19
N ASP A 72 0.03 -16.36 -7.04
CA ASP A 72 0.26 -17.41 -6.06
C ASP A 72 -0.86 -17.53 -5.00
N THR A 73 -1.62 -16.46 -4.75
CA THR A 73 -2.61 -16.43 -3.65
C THR A 73 -4.05 -16.21 -4.10
N GLY A 74 -4.26 -15.68 -5.30
CA GLY A 74 -5.56 -15.18 -5.76
C GLY A 74 -6.02 -13.90 -5.03
N LEU A 75 -5.22 -13.36 -4.12
CA LEU A 75 -5.61 -12.23 -3.25
C LEU A 75 -4.98 -10.91 -3.74
N PRO A 76 -5.56 -9.75 -3.39
CA PRO A 76 -4.89 -8.47 -3.59
C PRO A 76 -3.64 -8.35 -2.70
N VAL A 77 -2.67 -7.49 -3.08
CA VAL A 77 -1.51 -7.21 -2.24
C VAL A 77 -1.86 -6.18 -1.15
N PRO A 78 -1.65 -6.49 0.14
CA PRO A 78 -1.82 -5.51 1.20
C PRO A 78 -0.57 -4.62 1.30
N LEU A 79 -0.65 -3.41 0.73
CA LEU A 79 0.50 -2.48 0.69
C LEU A 79 0.58 -1.58 1.92
N GLY A 80 -0.54 -1.03 2.37
CA GLY A 80 -0.62 -0.12 3.51
C GLY A 80 -1.95 -0.26 4.23
N VAL A 81 -1.95 0.03 5.53
CA VAL A 81 -3.14 0.00 6.39
C VAL A 81 -3.12 1.19 7.33
N ASN A 82 -4.30 1.65 7.75
CA ASN A 82 -4.43 2.61 8.84
C ASN A 82 -4.42 1.87 10.18
N GLY A 83 -3.38 2.06 10.98
CA GLY A 83 -3.27 1.52 12.33
C GLY A 83 -3.88 2.47 13.37
N VAL A 84 -4.62 1.93 14.33
CA VAL A 84 -5.15 2.68 15.48
C VAL A 84 -4.65 2.09 16.78
N ARG A 85 -4.28 2.93 17.75
CA ARG A 85 -3.81 2.46 19.05
C ARG A 85 -4.97 1.86 19.86
N LYS A 86 -4.74 0.70 20.45
CA LYS A 86 -5.75 -0.06 21.21
C LYS A 86 -6.22 0.64 22.48
N ASP A 87 -5.39 1.49 23.06
CA ASP A 87 -5.68 2.22 24.31
C ASP A 87 -6.64 3.40 24.14
N LEU A 88 -7.04 3.73 22.90
CA LEU A 88 -8.09 4.70 22.63
C LEU A 88 -9.50 4.20 23.00
N GLY A 89 -9.67 2.89 23.20
CA GLY A 89 -10.95 2.28 23.55
C GLY A 89 -11.87 2.07 22.35
N ASN A 90 -12.71 1.03 22.43
CA ASN A 90 -13.49 0.55 21.29
C ASN A 90 -14.40 1.61 20.67
N GLN A 91 -15.07 2.42 21.50
CA GLN A 91 -15.99 3.46 21.03
C GLN A 91 -15.27 4.52 20.17
N LEU A 92 -14.08 4.97 20.59
CA LEU A 92 -13.32 5.96 19.84
C LEU A 92 -12.73 5.35 18.56
N MET A 93 -12.20 4.12 18.63
CA MET A 93 -11.70 3.41 17.45
C MET A 93 -12.79 3.26 16.37
N GLN A 94 -14.00 2.85 16.75
CA GLN A 94 -15.13 2.74 15.82
C GLN A 94 -15.58 4.10 15.26
N LYS A 95 -15.52 5.17 16.07
CA LYS A 95 -15.78 6.54 15.60
C LYS A 95 -14.75 6.98 14.56
N LEU A 96 -13.46 6.72 14.81
CA LEU A 96 -12.38 7.05 13.86
C LEU A 96 -12.52 6.27 12.55
N SER A 97 -12.79 4.97 12.63
CA SER A 97 -13.04 4.12 11.45
C SER A 97 -14.17 4.70 10.59
N ARG A 98 -15.31 5.06 11.19
CA ARG A 98 -16.45 5.68 10.49
C ARG A 98 -16.09 7.02 9.83
N LEU A 99 -15.41 7.92 10.56
CA LEU A 99 -15.02 9.22 10.02
C LEU A 99 -14.04 9.09 8.85
N LEU A 100 -13.12 8.14 8.93
CA LEU A 100 -12.16 7.86 7.87
C LEU A 100 -12.86 7.33 6.61
N SER A 101 -13.75 6.33 6.75
CA SER A 101 -14.54 5.83 5.62
C SER A 101 -15.42 6.92 4.99
N ALA A 102 -16.05 7.78 5.81
CA ALA A 102 -16.84 8.91 5.30
C ALA A 102 -15.97 9.92 4.52
N SER A 103 -14.76 10.22 5.01
CA SER A 103 -13.81 11.11 4.33
C SER A 103 -13.35 10.52 2.99
N ILE A 104 -13.03 9.23 2.95
CA ILE A 104 -12.65 8.53 1.72
C ILE A 104 -13.81 8.56 0.71
N ARG A 105 -15.01 8.21 1.14
CA ARG A 105 -16.22 8.26 0.31
C ARG A 105 -16.45 9.65 -0.26
N TYR A 106 -16.32 10.69 0.56
CA TYR A 106 -16.44 12.07 0.12
C TYR A 106 -15.41 12.40 -0.98
N GLY A 107 -14.14 12.05 -0.76
CA GLY A 107 -13.07 12.27 -1.75
C GLY A 107 -13.27 11.50 -3.07
N LEU A 108 -13.85 10.29 -3.00
CA LEU A 108 -14.21 9.51 -4.18
C LEU A 108 -15.37 10.16 -4.96
N GLN A 109 -16.39 10.66 -4.25
CA GLN A 109 -17.55 11.34 -4.87
C GLN A 109 -17.20 12.73 -5.41
N HIS A 110 -16.19 13.40 -4.85
CA HIS A 110 -15.74 14.75 -5.22
C HIS A 110 -14.33 14.70 -5.83
N ARG A 111 -14.15 13.77 -6.79
CA ARG A 111 -12.84 13.39 -7.31
C ARG A 111 -11.98 14.57 -7.78
N ALA A 112 -12.55 15.50 -8.54
CA ALA A 112 -11.83 16.64 -9.09
C ALA A 112 -11.32 17.58 -7.98
N GLU A 113 -12.14 17.84 -6.96
CA GLU A 113 -11.74 18.66 -5.80
C GLU A 113 -10.66 17.96 -4.98
N ALA A 114 -10.82 16.67 -4.72
CA ALA A 114 -9.85 15.86 -3.98
C ALA A 114 -8.50 15.80 -4.69
N VAL A 115 -8.49 15.60 -6.02
CA VAL A 115 -7.26 15.66 -6.84
C VAL A 115 -6.67 17.07 -6.83
N GLY A 116 -7.50 18.12 -6.97
CA GLY A 116 -7.06 19.51 -6.88
C GLY A 116 -6.32 19.80 -5.57
N HIS A 117 -6.85 19.32 -4.44
CA HIS A 117 -6.17 19.40 -3.16
C HIS A 117 -4.89 18.55 -3.10
N ALA A 118 -4.88 17.35 -3.70
CA ALA A 118 -3.73 16.45 -3.68
C ALA A 118 -2.54 16.95 -4.51
N LEU A 119 -2.75 17.80 -5.51
CA LEU A 119 -1.70 18.31 -6.41
C LEU A 119 -0.56 19.00 -5.68
N GLN A 120 -0.84 19.68 -4.56
CA GLN A 120 0.19 20.34 -3.76
C GLN A 120 1.22 19.35 -3.18
N TYR A 121 0.86 18.05 -3.11
CA TYR A 121 1.72 16.97 -2.64
C TYR A 121 2.30 16.11 -3.77
N ALA A 122 1.93 16.38 -5.02
CA ALA A 122 2.22 15.51 -6.17
C ALA A 122 3.62 15.70 -6.77
N ARG A 123 4.53 16.42 -6.09
CA ARG A 123 5.97 16.53 -6.43
C ARG A 123 6.27 16.84 -7.91
N GLY A 124 5.46 17.69 -8.53
CA GLY A 124 5.65 18.09 -9.93
C GLY A 124 4.98 17.18 -10.97
N MET A 125 4.20 16.18 -10.54
CA MET A 125 3.37 15.38 -11.45
C MET A 125 2.28 16.24 -12.09
N SER A 126 1.93 15.88 -13.34
CA SER A 126 0.77 16.47 -14.03
C SER A 126 -0.53 16.05 -13.36
N VAL A 127 -1.61 16.83 -13.57
CA VAL A 127 -2.93 16.51 -13.04
C VAL A 127 -3.41 15.12 -13.43
N ALA A 128 -3.22 14.75 -14.69
CA ALA A 128 -3.59 13.42 -15.19
C ALA A 128 -2.79 12.30 -14.51
N HIS A 129 -1.49 12.50 -14.28
CA HIS A 129 -0.67 11.53 -13.55
C HIS A 129 -1.04 11.43 -12.08
N THR A 130 -1.34 12.56 -11.42
CA THR A 130 -1.81 12.58 -10.04
C THR A 130 -3.15 11.87 -9.89
N ASP A 131 -4.11 12.15 -10.78
CA ASP A 131 -5.40 11.48 -10.78
C ASP A 131 -5.25 9.97 -10.96
N ARG A 132 -4.44 9.54 -11.95
CA ARG A 132 -4.15 8.12 -12.15
C ARG A 132 -3.53 7.48 -10.91
N PHE A 133 -2.50 8.11 -10.34
CA PHE A 133 -1.80 7.59 -9.16
C PHE A 133 -2.75 7.45 -7.96
N VAL A 134 -3.52 8.49 -7.67
CA VAL A 134 -4.45 8.46 -6.53
C VAL A 134 -5.52 7.38 -6.78
N GLY A 135 -6.00 7.19 -8.02
CA GLY A 135 -6.98 6.13 -8.33
C GLY A 135 -6.44 4.71 -8.12
N MET A 136 -5.12 4.50 -8.26
CA MET A 136 -4.49 3.20 -7.98
C MET A 136 -4.57 2.81 -6.49
N TYR A 137 -4.54 3.80 -5.59
CA TYR A 137 -4.40 3.57 -4.14
C TYR A 137 -5.62 4.00 -3.31
N VAL A 138 -6.48 4.85 -3.87
CA VAL A 138 -7.70 5.36 -3.26
C VAL A 138 -8.87 4.91 -4.12
N ASN A 139 -9.48 3.80 -3.70
CA ASN A 139 -10.61 3.16 -4.38
C ASN A 139 -11.49 2.44 -3.34
N HIS A 140 -12.40 1.58 -3.80
CA HIS A 140 -13.32 0.85 -2.92
C HIS A 140 -12.61 0.01 -1.84
N TRP A 141 -11.42 -0.53 -2.12
CA TRP A 141 -10.62 -1.25 -1.11
C TRP A 141 -10.16 -0.36 0.04
N THR A 142 -9.91 0.92 -0.25
CA THR A 142 -9.52 1.93 0.74
C THR A 142 -10.70 2.31 1.63
N GLU A 143 -11.90 2.42 1.05
CA GLU A 143 -13.13 2.68 1.82
C GLU A 143 -13.48 1.50 2.72
N ALA A 144 -13.40 0.28 2.18
CA ALA A 144 -13.65 -0.97 2.90
C ALA A 144 -12.83 -2.11 2.31
N MET A 145 -11.95 -2.71 3.11
CA MET A 145 -11.05 -3.77 2.64
C MET A 145 -11.75 -5.10 2.29
N GLY A 146 -13.00 -5.30 2.73
CA GLY A 146 -13.76 -6.54 2.50
C GLY A 146 -13.08 -7.81 3.07
N ASP A 147 -13.66 -8.98 2.82
CA ASP A 147 -13.08 -10.24 3.30
C ASP A 147 -11.76 -10.58 2.60
N ASP A 148 -11.63 -10.25 1.32
CA ASP A 148 -10.41 -10.50 0.55
C ASP A 148 -9.23 -9.67 1.08
N GLY A 149 -9.44 -8.40 1.45
CA GLY A 149 -8.40 -7.58 2.07
C GLY A 149 -7.98 -8.11 3.45
N ARG A 150 -8.94 -8.59 4.25
CA ARG A 150 -8.66 -9.24 5.55
C ARG A 150 -7.82 -10.50 5.37
N GLN A 151 -8.21 -11.34 4.41
CA GLN A 151 -7.49 -12.55 4.05
C GLN A 151 -6.10 -12.23 3.50
N ALA A 152 -5.96 -11.19 2.67
CA ALA A 152 -4.68 -10.73 2.13
C ALA A 152 -3.69 -10.35 3.24
N VAL A 153 -4.12 -9.49 4.19
CA VAL A 153 -3.27 -9.07 5.33
C VAL A 153 -2.88 -10.27 6.18
N THR A 154 -3.86 -11.11 6.52
CA THR A 154 -3.63 -12.32 7.33
C THR A 154 -2.65 -13.26 6.62
N ARG A 155 -2.86 -13.52 5.33
CA ARG A 155 -2.00 -14.39 4.52
C ARG A 155 -0.57 -13.87 4.45
N LEU A 156 -0.36 -12.57 4.25
CA LEU A 156 0.98 -11.97 4.19
C LEU A 156 1.72 -12.18 5.51
N LEU A 157 1.09 -11.84 6.63
CA LEU A 157 1.70 -11.92 7.95
C LEU A 157 1.96 -13.38 8.37
N THR A 158 1.04 -14.30 8.08
CA THR A 158 1.23 -15.73 8.34
C THR A 158 2.39 -16.29 7.53
N ARG A 159 2.50 -15.97 6.24
CA ARG A 159 3.63 -16.41 5.41
C ARG A 159 4.96 -15.83 5.89
N ALA A 160 4.98 -14.55 6.23
CA ALA A 160 6.14 -13.88 6.78
C ALA A 160 6.63 -14.54 8.08
N TYR A 161 5.70 -14.92 8.97
CA TYR A 161 6.04 -15.67 10.17
C TYR A 161 6.63 -17.05 9.87
N HIS A 162 6.00 -17.84 8.99
CA HIS A 162 6.51 -19.17 8.61
C HIS A 162 7.86 -19.13 7.88
N ALA A 163 8.14 -18.03 7.15
CA ALA A 163 9.43 -17.78 6.53
C ALA A 163 10.49 -17.21 7.50
N ALA A 164 10.19 -17.14 8.80
CA ALA A 164 11.05 -16.56 9.85
C ALA A 164 11.43 -15.08 9.60
N LEU A 165 10.57 -14.33 8.88
CA LEU A 165 10.72 -12.89 8.64
C LEU A 165 10.05 -12.04 9.73
N LEU A 166 9.18 -12.65 10.54
CA LEU A 166 8.59 -12.03 11.72
C LEU A 166 8.97 -12.85 12.97
N PRO A 167 9.27 -12.19 14.10
CA PRO A 167 9.70 -12.88 15.32
C PRO A 167 8.56 -13.64 16.01
N GLN A 168 7.32 -13.25 15.77
CA GLN A 168 6.13 -13.82 16.41
C GLN A 168 4.93 -13.79 15.47
N PRO A 169 3.97 -14.71 15.64
CA PRO A 169 2.74 -14.68 14.86
C PRO A 169 1.94 -13.41 15.19
N VAL A 170 1.32 -12.82 14.17
CA VAL A 170 0.51 -11.61 14.33
C VAL A 170 -0.96 -11.98 14.24
N ARG A 171 -1.72 -11.70 15.30
CA ARG A 171 -3.18 -11.75 15.27
C ARG A 171 -3.70 -10.42 14.75
N VAL A 172 -4.29 -10.43 13.56
CA VAL A 172 -4.90 -9.24 12.97
C VAL A 172 -6.21 -8.95 13.70
N GLU A 173 -6.33 -7.76 14.26
CA GLU A 173 -7.56 -7.21 14.84
C GLU A 173 -8.03 -6.06 13.97
N ILE A 174 -9.30 -6.07 13.60
CA ILE A 174 -9.88 -5.10 12.66
C ILE A 174 -11.02 -4.39 13.35
N VAL A 175 -10.99 -3.07 13.26
CA VAL A 175 -12.04 -2.24 13.81
C VAL A 175 -13.17 -2.16 12.81
N GLU A 176 -14.26 -2.88 13.09
CA GLU A 176 -15.48 -2.80 12.29
C GLU A 176 -16.05 -1.38 12.31
N SER A 177 -16.31 -0.82 11.13
CA SER A 177 -17.17 0.34 10.99
C SER A 177 -18.61 -0.11 11.25
N ALA A 178 -19.22 0.35 12.34
CA ALA A 178 -20.65 0.11 12.57
C ALA A 178 -21.46 0.63 11.37
N ARG A 179 -22.44 -0.16 10.89
CA ARG A 179 -23.38 0.25 9.82
C ARG A 179 -24.09 1.54 10.24
N TRP A 180 -24.30 2.43 9.27
CA TRP A 180 -24.99 3.70 9.48
C TRP A 180 -26.51 3.44 9.64
N GLU A 181 -27.15 3.98 10.68
CA GLU A 181 -28.61 3.86 10.85
C GLU A 181 -29.39 4.55 9.71
N GLY A 182 -28.78 5.49 8.98
CA GLY A 182 -29.41 6.10 7.80
C GLY A 182 -29.27 5.29 6.50
N ASP A 183 -28.62 4.12 6.50
CA ASP A 183 -28.71 3.17 5.37
C ASP A 183 -30.07 2.42 5.38
N GLN A 184 -30.89 2.60 6.41
CA GLN A 184 -32.25 2.02 6.50
C GLN A 184 -33.36 2.92 5.95
N ALA A 185 -33.03 4.06 5.34
CA ALA A 185 -34.03 4.99 4.83
C ALA A 185 -34.00 5.10 3.29
N THR A 186 -34.15 3.99 2.57
CA THR A 186 -34.83 3.92 1.25
C THR A 186 -35.09 2.46 0.86
N ILE A 187 -36.30 1.95 1.18
CA ILE A 187 -37.05 1.01 0.33
C ILE A 187 -38.48 1.53 0.28
#